data_AF-R0INB3-F1
#
_entry.id   AF-R0INB3-F1
#
_cell.length_a   1.000
_cell.length_b   1.000
_cell.length_c   1.000
_cell.angle_alpha   90.00
_cell.angle_beta   90.00
_cell.angle_gamma   90.00
#
_symmetry.space_group_name_H-M   'P 1'
#
loop_
_entity.id
_entity.type
_entity.pdbx_description
1 polymer ?
#
loop_
_entity_poly.entity_id
_entity_poly.type
_entity_poly.pdbx_seq_one_letter_code
_entity_poly.pdbx_strand_id
1 'polypeptide(L)'
;MSSKKTKGRQKIKIKKIEREEDRLVSLSKRKNSIYTKLCELSVLCDVNVAFLGYTGSGKPYTFGSPSFQAVAERFHNGEASSSFSSLQRSANTDYKANIQQLCEFYNNMVERARDEEAKATKAAVSMEPLPEDTWWKVPLEEVKDQEEMKQLLAKFEGLNEKLCDELAARSQKKDVA
;
A
#
# COMPACT_ATOMS: atom_id res chain seq x y z
N MET A 1 27.04 -6.96 17.77
CA MET A 1 27.20 -6.05 16.60
C MET A 1 26.28 -6.55 15.49
N SER A 2 25.19 -5.83 15.18
CA SER A 2 24.28 -6.21 14.09
C SER A 2 24.91 -5.90 12.73
N SER A 3 25.23 -6.92 11.94
CA SER A 3 25.74 -6.76 10.58
C SER A 3 24.60 -6.33 9.63
N LYS A 4 24.83 -5.29 8.81
CA LYS A 4 23.84 -4.82 7.82
C LYS A 4 23.58 -5.91 6.77
N LYS A 5 22.29 -6.22 6.53
CA LYS A 5 21.84 -7.24 5.57
C LYS A 5 22.12 -6.88 4.10
N THR A 6 22.18 -5.60 3.74
CA THR A 6 22.44 -5.16 2.36
C THR A 6 23.32 -3.91 2.29
N LYS A 7 23.96 -3.69 1.13
CA LYS A 7 24.79 -2.50 0.88
C LYS A 7 23.95 -1.22 0.72
N GLY A 8 22.62 -1.30 0.55
CA GLY A 8 21.76 -0.14 0.27
C GLY A 8 21.96 0.45 -1.13
N ARG A 9 21.42 1.65 -1.38
CA ARG A 9 21.53 2.35 -2.68
C ARG A 9 23.00 2.68 -3.00
N GLN A 10 23.52 2.11 -4.09
CA GLN A 10 24.88 2.37 -4.55
C GLN A 10 24.90 3.45 -5.63
N LYS A 11 25.93 4.31 -5.61
CA LYS A 11 26.19 5.27 -6.69
C LYS A 11 26.75 4.52 -7.90
N ILE A 12 26.22 4.83 -9.09
CA ILE A 12 26.68 4.26 -10.37
C ILE A 12 27.04 5.39 -11.34
N LYS A 13 27.95 5.11 -12.27
CA LYS A 13 28.33 6.07 -13.33
C LYS A 13 27.15 6.27 -14.29
N ILE A 14 26.94 7.49 -14.79
CA ILE A 14 25.94 7.80 -15.83
C ILE A 14 26.53 7.43 -17.19
N LYS A 15 26.50 6.13 -17.48
CA LYS A 15 26.88 5.51 -18.75
C LYS A 15 26.01 4.28 -19.00
N LYS A 16 26.13 3.65 -20.17
CA LYS A 16 25.45 2.38 -20.46
C LYS A 16 25.82 1.34 -19.40
N ILE A 17 24.80 0.66 -18.85
CA ILE A 17 24.99 -0.49 -17.96
C ILE A 17 25.24 -1.70 -18.85
N GLU A 18 26.41 -2.32 -18.71
CA GLU A 18 26.85 -3.41 -19.60
C GLU A 18 26.04 -4.69 -19.37
N ARG A 19 25.91 -5.10 -18.10
CA ARG A 19 25.10 -6.27 -17.73
C ARG A 19 23.63 -6.04 -18.08
N GLU A 20 23.07 -6.95 -18.86
CA GLU A 20 21.71 -6.81 -19.38
C GLU A 20 20.65 -6.87 -18.29
N GLU A 21 20.76 -7.82 -17.35
CA GLU A 21 19.84 -7.93 -16.22
C GLU A 21 19.81 -6.66 -15.35
N ASP A 22 20.98 -6.09 -15.02
CA ASP A 22 21.09 -4.85 -14.26
C ASP A 22 20.52 -3.67 -15.02
N ARG A 23 20.70 -3.66 -16.35
CA ARG A 23 20.15 -2.64 -17.25
C ARG A 23 18.63 -2.73 -17.31
N LEU A 24 18.06 -3.93 -17.40
CA LEU A 24 16.60 -4.15 -17.40
C LEU A 24 15.98 -3.77 -16.06
N VAL A 25 16.58 -4.19 -14.94
CA VAL A 25 16.13 -3.80 -13.59
C VAL A 25 16.22 -2.29 -13.41
N SER A 26 17.32 -1.67 -13.86
CA SER A 26 17.49 -0.21 -13.80
C SER A 26 16.49 0.54 -14.67
N LEU A 27 16.20 0.03 -15.88
CA LEU A 27 15.18 0.60 -16.77
C LEU A 27 13.82 0.57 -16.09
N SER A 28 13.40 -0.57 -15.54
CA SER A 28 12.12 -0.71 -14.84
C SER A 28 12.00 0.25 -13.66
N LYS A 29 13.02 0.32 -12.80
CA LYS A 29 13.04 1.22 -11.63
C LYS A 29 13.02 2.69 -12.03
N ARG A 30 13.86 3.08 -13.00
CA ARG A 30 13.94 4.48 -13.48
C ARG A 30 12.67 4.88 -14.23
N LYS A 31 12.12 4.01 -15.06
CA LYS A 31 10.83 4.23 -15.74
C LYS A 31 9.74 4.53 -14.73
N ASN A 32 9.61 3.70 -13.69
CA ASN A 32 8.60 3.92 -12.65
C ASN A 32 8.83 5.23 -11.90
N SER A 33 10.07 5.50 -11.50
CA SER A 33 10.42 6.76 -10.82
C SER A 33 10.13 7.99 -11.70
N ILE A 34 10.41 7.93 -13.00
CA ILE A 34 10.10 9.01 -13.94
C ILE A 34 8.59 9.20 -14.04
N TYR A 35 7.82 8.11 -14.17
CA TYR A 35 6.35 8.18 -14.28
C TYR A 35 5.74 8.85 -13.04
N THR A 36 6.21 8.48 -11.84
CA THR A 36 5.80 9.14 -10.61
C THR A 36 6.11 10.64 -10.65
N LYS A 37 7.31 11.04 -11.09
CA LYS A 37 7.67 12.46 -11.19
C LYS A 37 6.88 13.23 -12.25
N LEU A 38 6.56 12.61 -13.38
CA LEU A 38 5.73 13.26 -14.40
C LEU A 38 4.27 13.39 -13.93
N CYS A 39 3.77 12.41 -13.18
CA CYS A 39 2.45 12.48 -12.55
C CYS A 39 2.39 13.60 -11.50
N GLU A 40 3.36 13.64 -10.57
CA GLU A 40 3.51 14.72 -9.59
C GLU A 40 3.58 16.09 -10.30
N LEU A 41 4.40 16.22 -11.34
CA LEU A 41 4.55 17.47 -12.09
C LEU A 41 3.24 17.90 -12.75
N SER A 42 2.55 16.97 -13.42
CA SER A 42 1.26 17.25 -14.06
C SER A 42 0.23 17.76 -13.04
N VAL A 43 0.11 17.09 -11.90
CA VAL A 43 -0.87 17.45 -10.87
C VAL A 43 -0.50 18.75 -10.15
N LEU A 44 0.76 18.94 -9.77
CA LEU A 44 1.18 20.10 -8.98
C LEU A 44 1.18 21.40 -9.79
N CYS A 45 1.51 21.32 -11.08
CA CYS A 45 1.63 22.49 -11.94
C CYS A 45 0.44 22.66 -12.90
N ASP A 46 -0.51 21.73 -12.92
CA ASP A 46 -1.63 21.66 -13.88
C ASP A 46 -1.16 21.77 -15.34
N VAL A 47 -0.09 21.03 -15.67
CA VAL A 47 0.54 21.04 -17.00
C VAL A 47 0.33 19.74 -17.74
N ASN A 48 0.14 19.84 -19.07
CA ASN A 48 0.12 18.67 -19.93
C ASN A 48 1.55 18.14 -20.14
N VAL A 49 1.76 16.85 -19.88
CA VAL A 49 3.09 16.22 -19.96
C VAL A 49 3.03 14.96 -20.80
N ALA A 50 4.04 14.74 -21.64
CA ALA A 50 4.24 13.50 -22.38
C ALA A 50 5.68 13.02 -22.29
N PHE A 51 5.86 11.70 -22.26
CA PHE A 51 7.15 11.05 -22.24
C PHE A 51 7.12 9.80 -23.12
N LEU A 52 8.17 9.62 -23.92
CA LEU A 52 8.39 8.48 -24.81
C LEU A 52 9.80 7.94 -24.57
N GLY A 53 9.91 6.62 -24.40
CA GLY A 53 11.18 5.91 -24.37
C GLY A 53 11.11 4.60 -25.15
N TYR A 54 12.27 3.99 -25.38
CA TYR A 54 12.39 2.70 -26.06
C TYR A 54 13.13 1.71 -25.18
N THR A 55 12.68 0.46 -25.18
CA THR A 55 13.44 -0.63 -24.56
C THR A 55 14.68 -0.98 -25.40
N GLY A 56 15.60 -1.77 -24.85
CA GLY A 56 16.73 -2.31 -25.62
C GLY A 56 16.30 -3.12 -26.85
N SER A 57 15.08 -3.66 -26.85
CA SER A 57 14.48 -4.38 -27.98
C SER A 57 13.77 -3.47 -28.99
N GLY A 58 13.83 -2.14 -28.82
CA GLY A 58 13.15 -1.18 -29.69
C GLY A 58 11.64 -1.05 -29.45
N LYS A 59 11.09 -1.66 -28.39
CA LYS A 59 9.66 -1.51 -28.06
C LYS A 59 9.43 -0.15 -27.38
N PRO A 60 8.51 0.70 -27.88
CA PRO A 60 8.22 1.97 -27.25
C PRO A 60 7.45 1.78 -25.95
N TYR A 61 7.63 2.72 -25.03
CA TYR A 61 6.80 2.88 -23.84
C TYR A 61 6.52 4.36 -23.61
N THR A 62 5.30 4.67 -23.22
CA THR A 62 4.82 6.06 -23.11
C THR A 62 4.19 6.34 -21.76
N PHE A 63 4.22 7.62 -21.40
CA PHE A 63 3.41 8.21 -20.34
C PHE A 63 2.82 9.50 -20.89
N GLY A 64 1.59 9.81 -20.53
CA GLY A 64 1.02 11.11 -20.80
C GLY A 64 -0.09 11.46 -19.85
N SER A 65 -0.20 12.75 -19.55
CA SER A 65 -1.27 13.34 -18.78
C SER A 65 -1.71 14.58 -19.55
N PRO A 66 -2.93 14.63 -20.10
CA PRO A 66 -4.02 13.64 -19.96
C PRO A 66 -3.81 12.28 -20.63
N SER A 67 -3.22 12.23 -21.83
CA SER A 67 -2.77 11.01 -22.49
C SER A 67 -1.63 11.33 -23.45
N PHE A 68 -0.79 10.35 -23.78
CA PHE A 68 0.35 10.61 -24.67
C PHE A 68 -0.11 11.13 -26.04
N GLN A 69 -1.14 10.52 -26.61
CA GLN A 69 -1.71 10.91 -27.90
C GLN A 69 -2.28 12.34 -27.87
N ALA A 70 -3.01 12.70 -26.80
CA ALA A 70 -3.55 14.06 -26.62
C ALA A 70 -2.46 15.13 -26.69
N VAL A 71 -1.35 14.89 -26.00
CA VAL A 71 -0.25 15.84 -25.93
C VAL A 71 0.52 15.85 -27.26
N ALA A 72 0.73 14.69 -27.88
CA ALA A 72 1.41 14.57 -29.17
C ALA A 72 0.64 15.27 -30.31
N GLU A 73 -0.68 15.11 -30.36
CA GLU A 73 -1.54 15.76 -31.36
C GLU A 73 -1.55 17.29 -31.18
N ARG A 74 -1.61 17.77 -29.93
CA ARG A 74 -1.49 19.21 -29.63
C ARG A 74 -0.14 19.77 -30.07
N PHE A 75 0.93 19.01 -29.84
CA PHE A 75 2.27 19.39 -30.29
C PHE A 75 2.37 19.43 -31.82
N HIS A 76 1.75 18.48 -32.50
CA HIS A 76 1.77 18.39 -33.96
C HIS A 76 0.93 19.47 -34.67
N ASN A 77 -0.26 19.75 -34.15
CA ASN A 77 -1.23 20.64 -34.80
C ASN A 77 -1.01 22.13 -34.50
N GLY A 78 -0.12 22.47 -33.56
CA GLY A 78 -0.06 23.81 -32.96
C GLY A 78 -1.38 24.16 -32.24
N GLU A 79 -1.42 25.30 -31.54
CA GLU A 79 -2.59 25.70 -30.73
C GLU A 79 -3.89 25.99 -31.53
N ALA A 80 -3.96 25.66 -32.82
CA ALA A 80 -4.99 26.11 -33.75
C ALA A 80 -6.18 25.17 -33.98
N SER A 81 -6.24 23.97 -33.38
CA SER A 81 -7.39 23.06 -33.58
C SER A 81 -8.30 22.97 -32.35
N SER A 82 -9.24 23.91 -32.28
CA SER A 82 -10.27 24.04 -31.23
C SER A 82 -11.31 22.91 -31.25
N SER A 83 -11.46 22.16 -32.35
CA SER A 83 -12.58 21.24 -32.56
C SER A 83 -12.42 19.87 -31.89
N PHE A 84 -11.18 19.38 -31.69
CA PHE A 84 -10.92 18.11 -31.00
C PHE A 84 -10.80 18.26 -29.47
N SER A 85 -10.54 19.48 -29.00
CA SER A 85 -10.45 19.82 -27.59
C SER A 85 -11.73 19.49 -26.79
N SER A 86 -12.89 19.40 -27.45
CA SER A 86 -14.20 19.16 -26.83
C SER A 86 -14.44 17.68 -26.51
N LEU A 87 -14.16 16.78 -27.46
CA LEU A 87 -14.32 15.31 -27.28
C LEU A 87 -13.33 14.76 -26.25
N GLN A 88 -12.09 15.28 -26.25
CA GLN A 88 -11.06 14.84 -25.31
C GLN A 88 -11.21 15.45 -23.91
N ARG A 89 -11.86 16.60 -23.79
CA ARG A 89 -12.27 17.16 -22.49
C ARG A 89 -13.29 16.23 -21.83
N SER A 90 -14.21 15.63 -22.60
CA SER A 90 -15.18 14.66 -22.11
C SER A 90 -14.52 13.37 -21.57
N ALA A 91 -13.62 12.75 -22.34
CA ALA A 91 -12.94 11.53 -21.87
C ALA A 91 -12.03 11.79 -20.64
N ASN A 92 -11.47 12.99 -20.53
CA ASN A 92 -10.68 13.39 -19.36
C ASN A 92 -11.54 13.82 -18.16
N THR A 93 -12.73 14.39 -18.38
CA THR A 93 -13.67 14.62 -17.27
C THR A 93 -14.14 13.31 -16.68
N ASP A 94 -14.34 12.27 -17.51
CA ASP A 94 -14.77 10.96 -17.03
C ASP A 94 -13.69 10.28 -16.18
N TYR A 95 -12.42 10.28 -16.60
CA TYR A 95 -11.32 9.73 -15.79
C TYR A 95 -11.11 10.52 -14.48
N LYS A 96 -11.18 11.85 -14.55
CA LYS A 96 -10.98 12.73 -13.39
C LYS A 96 -12.14 12.60 -12.40
N ALA A 97 -13.38 12.55 -12.90
CA ALA A 97 -14.58 12.30 -12.10
C ALA A 97 -14.53 10.91 -11.46
N ASN A 98 -14.11 9.89 -12.19
CA ASN A 98 -13.95 8.53 -11.64
C ASN A 98 -12.91 8.50 -10.53
N ILE A 99 -11.74 9.11 -10.72
CA ILE A 99 -10.71 9.21 -9.65
C ILE A 99 -11.26 9.96 -8.45
N GLN A 100 -11.99 11.06 -8.67
CA GLN A 100 -12.57 11.83 -7.59
C GLN A 100 -13.61 11.03 -6.80
N GLN A 101 -14.50 10.31 -7.48
CA GLN A 101 -15.45 9.39 -6.85
C GLN A 101 -14.74 8.28 -6.04
N LEU A 102 -13.64 7.72 -6.56
CA LEU A 102 -12.81 6.74 -5.86
C LEU A 102 -12.15 7.33 -4.62
N CYS A 103 -11.61 8.56 -4.70
CA CYS A 103 -11.03 9.26 -3.56
C CYS A 103 -12.08 9.57 -2.49
N GLU A 104 -13.26 10.04 -2.89
CA GLU A 104 -14.40 10.28 -1.99
C GLU A 104 -14.85 8.98 -1.32
N PHE A 105 -14.96 7.88 -2.07
CA PHE A 105 -15.30 6.57 -1.52
C PHE A 105 -14.26 6.10 -0.49
N TYR A 106 -12.97 6.21 -0.81
CA TYR A 106 -11.88 5.86 0.10
C TYR A 106 -11.91 6.70 1.38
N ASN A 107 -12.04 8.01 1.27
CA ASN A 107 -12.10 8.91 2.43
C ASN A 107 -13.30 8.57 3.32
N ASN A 108 -14.47 8.29 2.73
CA ASN A 108 -15.66 7.88 3.46
C ASN A 108 -15.47 6.53 4.20
N MET A 109 -14.71 5.58 3.64
CA MET A 109 -14.39 4.34 4.34
C MET A 109 -13.46 4.57 5.53
N VAL A 110 -12.46 5.43 5.38
CA VAL A 110 -11.51 5.78 6.45
C VAL A 110 -12.22 6.45 7.61
N GLU A 111 -13.13 7.39 7.33
CA GLU A 111 -13.90 8.07 8.39
C GLU A 111 -14.83 7.10 9.13
N ARG A 112 -15.47 6.15 8.44
CA ARG A 112 -16.28 5.11 9.10
C ARG A 112 -15.45 4.20 10.01
N ALA A 113 -14.25 3.79 9.57
CA ALA A 113 -13.35 3.00 10.41
C ALA A 113 -12.93 3.77 11.67
N ARG A 114 -12.66 5.08 11.55
CA ARG A 114 -12.35 5.94 12.71
C ARG A 114 -13.54 6.09 13.65
N ASP A 115 -14.75 6.23 13.14
CA ASP A 115 -15.95 6.31 13.96
C ASP A 115 -16.24 5.00 14.70
N GLU A 116 -15.99 3.85 14.07
CA GLU A 116 -16.10 2.54 14.70
C GLU A 116 -15.06 2.36 15.82
N GLU A 117 -13.80 2.75 15.59
CA GLU A 117 -12.76 2.77 16.62
C GLU A 117 -13.09 3.75 17.76
N ALA A 118 -13.62 4.94 17.44
CA ALA A 118 -14.04 5.92 18.44
C ALA A 118 -15.26 5.46 19.25
N LYS A 119 -16.18 4.69 18.65
CA LYS A 119 -17.32 4.07 19.35
C LYS A 119 -16.87 2.90 20.21
N ALA A 120 -15.95 2.07 19.73
CA ALA A 120 -15.37 0.96 20.49
C ALA A 120 -14.61 1.46 21.73
N THR A 121 -13.80 2.52 21.58
CA THR A 121 -13.09 3.14 22.70
C THR A 121 -14.04 3.80 23.70
N LYS A 122 -15.06 4.54 23.25
CA LYS A 122 -16.09 5.10 24.15
C LYS A 122 -16.92 4.02 24.86
N ALA A 123 -17.25 2.92 24.17
CA ALA A 123 -17.93 1.78 24.76
C ALA A 123 -17.06 1.04 25.80
N ALA A 124 -15.74 0.94 25.55
CA ALA A 124 -14.79 0.38 26.50
C ALA A 124 -14.64 1.25 27.77
N VAL A 125 -14.71 2.58 27.63
CA VAL A 125 -14.64 3.53 28.77
C VAL A 125 -15.93 3.52 29.62
N SER A 126 -17.06 3.10 29.06
CA SER A 126 -18.36 3.05 29.75
C SER A 126 -18.72 1.69 30.34
N MET A 127 -17.91 0.64 30.13
CA MET A 127 -18.11 -0.65 30.81
C MET A 127 -17.48 -0.63 32.21
N GLU A 128 -18.29 -1.00 33.20
CA GLU A 128 -17.87 -1.37 34.56
C GLU A 128 -16.67 -2.34 34.56
N PRO A 129 -15.85 -2.36 35.65
CA PRO A 129 -14.60 -3.09 35.70
C PRO A 129 -14.79 -4.53 35.24
N LEU A 130 -13.98 -4.94 34.27
CA LEU A 130 -14.08 -6.26 33.65
C LEU A 130 -13.95 -7.36 34.72
N PRO A 131 -14.77 -8.42 34.64
CA PRO A 131 -14.68 -9.55 35.56
C PRO A 131 -13.27 -10.14 35.63
N GLU A 132 -12.86 -10.57 36.83
CA GLU A 132 -11.51 -11.03 37.22
C GLU A 132 -10.85 -12.07 36.30
N ASP A 133 -11.61 -12.70 35.40
CA ASP A 133 -11.16 -13.78 34.53
C ASP A 133 -11.01 -13.37 33.05
N THR A 134 -10.58 -12.13 32.77
CA THR A 134 -10.38 -11.63 31.38
C THR A 134 -8.91 -11.34 31.06
N TRP A 135 -8.02 -12.17 31.60
CA TRP A 135 -6.56 -12.01 31.48
C TRP A 135 -6.06 -12.01 30.02
N TRP A 136 -6.76 -12.66 29.08
CA TRP A 136 -6.40 -12.66 27.65
C TRP A 136 -6.84 -11.40 26.87
N LYS A 137 -7.51 -10.43 27.52
CA LYS A 137 -7.94 -9.17 26.90
C LYS A 137 -7.07 -7.96 27.25
N VAL A 138 -6.05 -8.15 28.10
CA VAL A 138 -5.15 -7.07 28.52
C VAL A 138 -4.19 -6.75 27.36
N PRO A 139 -4.15 -5.50 26.85
CA PRO A 139 -3.15 -5.08 25.88
C PRO A 139 -1.74 -5.25 26.46
N LEU A 140 -0.83 -5.91 25.72
CA LEU A 140 0.53 -6.18 26.22
C LEU A 140 1.32 -4.89 26.51
N GLU A 141 0.93 -3.78 25.88
CA GLU A 141 1.52 -2.46 26.04
C GLU A 141 1.21 -1.82 27.41
N GLU A 142 0.21 -2.32 28.14
CA GLU A 142 -0.22 -1.78 29.45
C GLU A 142 0.43 -2.50 30.64
N VAL A 143 0.97 -3.70 30.44
CA VAL A 143 1.62 -4.50 31.50
C VAL A 143 3.05 -4.01 31.74
N LYS A 144 3.22 -3.16 32.75
CA LYS A 144 4.53 -2.59 33.12
C LYS A 144 5.28 -3.40 34.18
N ASP A 145 4.58 -4.28 34.91
CA ASP A 145 5.17 -5.11 35.96
C ASP A 145 5.64 -6.47 35.41
N GLN A 146 6.88 -6.84 35.74
CA GLN A 146 7.50 -8.09 35.32
C GLN A 146 6.83 -9.31 35.97
N GLU A 147 6.25 -9.14 37.16
CA GLU A 147 5.60 -10.22 37.89
C GLU A 147 4.21 -10.53 37.33
N GLU A 148 3.48 -9.51 36.88
CA GLU A 148 2.20 -9.66 36.17
C GLU A 148 2.40 -10.39 34.82
N MET A 149 3.48 -10.06 34.10
CA MET A 149 3.83 -10.74 32.85
C MET A 149 4.11 -12.24 33.06
N LYS A 150 4.80 -12.60 34.15
CA LYS A 150 5.04 -14.01 34.50
C LYS A 150 3.75 -14.74 34.87
N GLN A 151 2.87 -14.10 35.63
CA GLN A 151 1.57 -14.68 35.98
C GLN A 151 0.71 -14.91 34.73
N LEU A 152 0.77 -14.00 33.75
CA LEU A 152 0.09 -14.16 32.47
C LEU A 152 0.64 -15.33 31.65
N LEU A 153 1.97 -15.46 31.57
CA LEU A 153 2.64 -16.58 30.91
C LEU A 153 2.26 -17.92 31.54
N ALA A 154 2.26 -18.01 32.88
CA ALA A 154 1.85 -19.23 33.58
C ALA A 154 0.39 -19.63 33.27
N LYS A 155 -0.52 -18.64 33.15
CA LYS A 155 -1.90 -18.89 32.73
C LYS A 155 -1.99 -19.41 31.29
N PHE A 156 -1.19 -18.86 30.36
CA PHE A 156 -1.11 -19.35 28.99
C PHE A 156 -0.57 -20.78 28.91
N GLU A 157 0.49 -21.08 29.65
CA GLU A 157 1.10 -22.42 29.69
C GLU A 157 0.10 -23.46 30.19
N GLY A 158 -0.61 -23.18 31.29
CA GLY A 158 -1.64 -24.08 31.80
C GLY A 158 -2.84 -24.27 30.87
N LEU A 159 -3.18 -23.26 30.06
CA LEU A 159 -4.22 -23.40 29.04
C LEU A 159 -3.74 -24.25 27.86
N ASN A 160 -2.48 -24.09 27.46
CA ASN A 160 -1.87 -24.87 26.40
C ASN A 160 -1.76 -26.35 26.79
N GLU A 161 -1.40 -26.65 28.03
CA GLU A 161 -1.36 -28.02 28.57
C GLU A 161 -2.75 -28.68 28.51
N LYS A 162 -3.79 -27.98 28.96
CA LYS A 162 -5.18 -28.47 28.87
C LYS A 162 -5.64 -28.73 27.44
N LEU A 163 -5.27 -27.87 26.50
CA LEU A 163 -5.57 -28.05 25.08
C LEU A 163 -4.84 -29.28 24.50
N CYS A 164 -3.57 -29.47 24.86
CA CYS A 164 -2.81 -30.64 24.45
C CYS A 164 -3.43 -31.94 24.99
N ASP A 165 -3.86 -31.96 26.26
CA ASP A 165 -4.54 -33.10 26.87
C ASP A 165 -5.89 -33.39 26.19
N GLU A 166 -6.68 -32.36 25.88
CA GLU A 166 -7.97 -32.53 25.21
C GLU A 166 -7.81 -33.03 23.77
N LEU A 167 -6.78 -32.55 23.04
CA LEU A 167 -6.45 -33.04 21.71
C LEU A 167 -5.97 -34.50 21.75
N ALA A 168 -5.16 -34.87 22.74
CA ALA A 168 -4.72 -36.25 22.93
C ALA A 168 -5.91 -37.18 23.24
N ALA A 169 -6.82 -36.76 24.12
CA ALA A 169 -8.04 -37.49 24.46
C ALA A 169 -8.99 -37.63 23.25
N ARG A 170 -9.08 -36.61 22.38
CA ARG A 170 -9.87 -36.67 21.14
C ARG A 170 -9.24 -37.56 20.09
N SER A 171 -7.91 -37.66 20.02
CA SER A 171 -7.21 -38.59 19.13
C SER A 171 -7.47 -40.04 19.51
N GLN A 172 -7.37 -40.37 20.81
CA GLN A 172 -7.64 -41.73 21.31
C GLN A 172 -9.10 -42.17 21.13
N LYS A 173 -10.07 -41.25 21.16
CA LYS A 173 -11.48 -41.56 20.86
C LYS A 173 -11.76 -41.87 19.38
N LYS A 174 -10.90 -41.44 18.45
CA LYS A 174 -11.04 -41.74 17.02
C LYS A 174 -10.50 -43.12 16.64
N ASP A 175 -9.59 -43.69 17.43
CA ASP A 175 -8.98 -45.00 17.16
C ASP A 175 -9.78 -46.19 17.74
N VAL A 176 -10.91 -45.92 18.42
CA VAL A 176 -11.77 -46.93 19.07
C VAL A 176 -13.19 -46.97 18.45
N ALA A 177 -13.43 -46.23 17.36
CA ALA A 177 -14.70 -46.23 16.61
C ALA A 177 -14.55 -46.91 15.24
#